data_AF-A0A6L8EGU4-F1
#
_entry.id   AF-A0A6L8EGU4-F1
#
_cell.length_a   1.000
_cell.length_b   1.000
_cell.length_c   1.000
_cell.angle_alpha   90.00
_cell.angle_beta   90.00
_cell.angle_gamma   90.00
#
_symmetry.space_group_name_H-M   'P 1'
#
loop_
_entity.id
_entity.type
_entity.pdbx_description
1 polymer ?
#
loop_
_entity_poly.entity_id
_entity_poly.type
_entity_poly.pdbx_seq_one_letter_code
_entity_poly.pdbx_strand_id
1 'polypeptide(L)' 'CGQSLGGADGNWKESASVQETPMQNLGGPYSSGGDVLLRSFSCPGCGILVDTETAMQGDPYLNDRLLIRR' A
#
# COMPACT_ATOMS: atom_id res chain seq x y z
N CYS A 1 -1.51 5.29 -16.53
CA CYS A 1 -2.36 5.09 -17.73
C CYS A 1 -3.51 6.10 -17.87
N GLY A 2 -3.57 7.17 -17.05
CA GLY A 2 -4.71 8.10 -17.06
C GLY A 2 -5.86 7.71 -16.12
N GLN A 3 -5.84 6.49 -15.54
CA GLN A 3 -6.75 6.10 -14.46
C GLN A 3 -6.56 7.01 -13.23
N SER A 4 -7.64 7.59 -12.74
CA SER A 4 -7.65 8.32 -11.47
C SER A 4 -7.65 7.34 -10.29
N LEU A 5 -6.86 7.64 -9.25
CA LEU A 5 -6.81 6.91 -7.97
C LEU A 5 -7.49 7.68 -6.83
N GLY A 6 -8.19 8.78 -7.14
CA GLY A 6 -8.84 9.64 -6.15
C GLY A 6 -8.34 11.09 -6.18
N GLY A 7 -8.97 11.94 -5.37
CA GLY A 7 -8.58 13.33 -5.20
C GLY A 7 -7.44 13.49 -4.19
N ALA A 8 -6.76 14.64 -4.23
CA ALA A 8 -5.61 14.94 -3.35
C ALA A 8 -5.95 14.96 -1.84
N ASP A 9 -7.24 15.10 -1.50
CA ASP A 9 -7.71 15.15 -0.11
C ASP A 9 -8.08 13.78 0.47
N GLY A 10 -8.18 12.74 -0.38
CA GLY A 10 -8.57 11.38 0.00
C GLY A 10 -7.39 10.41 0.09
N ASN A 11 -7.61 9.25 0.73
CA ASN A 11 -6.60 8.19 0.72
C ASN A 11 -6.67 7.42 -0.61
N TRP A 12 -5.74 7.72 -1.51
CA TRP A 12 -5.70 7.10 -2.84
C TRP A 12 -5.53 5.57 -2.79
N LYS A 13 -4.97 5.02 -1.70
CA LYS A 13 -4.78 3.57 -1.53
C LYS A 13 -6.10 2.81 -1.47
N GLU A 14 -7.21 3.46 -1.09
CA GLU A 14 -8.55 2.87 -1.10
C GLU A 14 -9.09 2.59 -2.52
N SER A 15 -8.52 3.25 -3.54
CA SER A 15 -8.89 3.05 -4.96
C SER A 15 -7.85 2.26 -5.74
N ALA A 16 -6.77 1.80 -5.09
CA ALA A 16 -5.74 0.98 -5.71
C ALA A 16 -6.11 -0.51 -5.62
N SER A 17 -5.55 -1.31 -6.53
CA SER A 17 -5.55 -2.76 -6.35
C SER A 17 -4.48 -3.11 -5.32
N VAL A 18 -4.86 -3.82 -4.25
CA VAL A 18 -3.95 -4.21 -3.18
C VAL A 18 -3.62 -5.70 -3.24
N GLN A 19 -2.35 -6.03 -3.07
CA GLN A 19 -1.89 -7.38 -2.77
C GLN A 19 -1.21 -7.38 -1.41
N GLU A 20 -1.70 -8.21 -0.49
CA GLU A 20 -1.08 -8.43 0.82
C GLU A 20 -0.27 -9.74 0.79
N THR A 21 1.00 -9.65 1.17
CA THR A 21 1.89 -10.81 1.28
C THR A 21 2.48 -10.85 2.67
N PRO A 22 2.27 -11.92 3.45
CA PRO A 22 2.96 -12.09 4.73
C PRO A 22 4.48 -11.97 4.54
N MET A 23 5.14 -11.14 5.34
CA MET A 23 6.58 -10.87 5.23
C MET A 23 7.41 -12.16 5.34
N GLN A 24 6.96 -13.12 6.15
CA GLN A 24 7.57 -14.44 6.29
C GLN A 24 7.66 -15.23 4.96
N ASN A 25 6.80 -14.94 3.99
CA ASN A 25 6.78 -15.59 2.68
C ASN A 25 7.77 -14.95 1.68
N LEU A 26 8.39 -13.82 2.03
CA LEU A 26 9.33 -13.08 1.15
C LEU A 26 10.79 -13.54 1.28
N GLY A 27 11.07 -14.50 2.14
CA GLY A 27 12.43 -15.00 2.42
C GLY A 27 13.17 -14.18 3.49
N GLY A 28 14.39 -14.60 3.82
CA GLY A 28 15.20 -13.95 4.87
C GLY A 28 15.57 -12.50 4.54
N PRO A 29 15.67 -11.58 5.53
CA PRO A 29 15.66 -11.78 6.98
C PRO A 29 14.26 -11.76 7.64
N TYR A 30 13.18 -11.78 6.86
CA TYR A 30 11.83 -11.47 7.35
C TYR A 30 11.09 -12.66 7.97
N SER A 31 11.82 -13.70 8.40
CA SER A 31 11.26 -14.95 8.90
C SER A 31 10.61 -14.87 10.28
N SER A 32 10.75 -13.76 11.01
CA SER A 32 10.21 -13.56 12.37
C SER A 32 8.96 -12.67 12.45
N GLY A 33 8.54 -12.04 11.33
CA GLY A 33 7.42 -11.10 11.30
C GLY A 33 6.10 -11.73 10.86
N GLY A 34 5.58 -12.71 11.61
CA GLY A 34 4.41 -13.49 11.18
C GLY A 34 3.13 -12.68 10.99
N ASP A 35 3.01 -11.58 11.71
CA ASP A 35 1.83 -10.70 11.66
C ASP A 35 2.05 -9.45 10.78
N VAL A 36 3.25 -9.31 10.18
CA VAL A 36 3.60 -8.18 9.32
C VAL A 36 3.32 -8.54 7.86
N LEU A 37 2.56 -7.70 7.19
CA LEU A 37 2.24 -7.80 5.77
C LEU A 37 3.09 -6.80 4.98
N LEU A 38 3.60 -7.23 3.82
CA LEU A 38 3.91 -6.32 2.73
C LEU A 38 2.63 -6.08 1.93
N ARG A 39 2.21 -4.83 1.83
CA ARG A 39 1.11 -4.42 0.96
C ARG A 39 1.68 -3.74 -0.27
N SER A 40 1.29 -4.22 -1.45
CA SER A 40 1.65 -3.64 -2.74
C SER A 40 0.41 -3.00 -3.36
N PHE A 41 0.46 -1.70 -3.62
CA PHE A 41 -0.64 -0.92 -4.20
C PHE A 41 -0.35 -0.63 -5.66
N SER A 42 -1.16 -1.20 -6.55
CA SER A 42 -1.00 -1.07 -7.99
C SER A 42 -2.17 -0.33 -8.62
N CYS A 43 -1.91 0.36 -9.73
CA CYS A 43 -2.97 0.99 -10.51
C CYS A 43 -3.93 -0.08 -11.07
N PRO A 44 -5.26 0.03 -10.84
CA PRO A 44 -6.22 -0.96 -11.33
C PRO A 44 -6.35 -0.96 -12.87
N GLY A 45 -5.96 0.14 -13.54
CA GLY A 45 -6.08 0.25 -14.99
C GLY A 45 -4.90 -0.34 -15.78
N CYS A 46 -3.67 -0.27 -15.25
CA CYS A 46 -2.49 -0.76 -15.98
C CYS A 46 -1.54 -1.64 -15.15
N GLY A 47 -1.87 -1.93 -13.90
CA GLY A 47 -1.10 -2.83 -13.04
C GLY A 47 0.25 -2.30 -12.57
N ILE A 48 0.61 -1.05 -12.89
CA ILE A 48 1.88 -0.48 -12.41
C ILE A 48 1.86 -0.37 -10.89
N LEU A 49 2.94 -0.83 -10.24
CA LEU A 49 3.14 -0.67 -8.79
C LEU A 49 3.37 0.81 -8.49
N VAL A 50 2.52 1.38 -7.63
CA VAL A 50 2.57 2.80 -7.26
C VAL A 50 3.28 3.00 -5.93
N ASP A 51 2.98 2.14 -4.95
CA ASP A 51 3.58 2.20 -3.62
C ASP A 51 3.59 0.83 -2.93
N THR A 52 4.40 0.72 -1.88
CA THR A 52 4.43 -0.42 -0.97
C THR A 52 4.50 0.05 0.47
N GLU A 53 3.80 -0.61 1.39
CA GLU A 53 3.95 -0.38 2.83
C GLU A 53 4.06 -1.71 3.59
N THR A 54 4.65 -1.66 4.79
CA THR A 54 4.53 -2.75 5.76
C THR A 54 3.54 -2.38 6.85
N ALA A 55 2.63 -3.28 7.19
CA ALA A 55 1.58 -3.04 8.18
C ALA A 55 1.26 -4.31 8.96
N MET A 56 0.65 -4.19 10.13
CA MET A 56 0.06 -5.36 10.80
C MET A 56 -1.23 -5.76 10.08
N GLN A 57 -1.62 -7.03 10.17
CA GLN A 57 -2.90 -7.48 9.63
C GLN A 57 -4.07 -6.69 10.25
N GLY A 58 -4.92 -6.12 9.39
CA GLY A 58 -6.11 -5.37 9.80
C GLY A 58 -5.86 -3.88 10.07
N ASP A 59 -4.62 -3.41 10.11
CA ASP A 59 -4.33 -1.97 10.24
C ASP A 59 -4.88 -1.21 9.02
N PRO A 60 -5.42 0.01 9.21
CA PRO A 60 -5.84 0.85 8.09
C PRO A 60 -4.65 1.21 7.19
N TYR A 61 -4.91 1.55 5.93
CA TYR A 61 -3.86 2.04 5.03
C TYR A 61 -3.30 3.37 5.51
N LEU A 62 -1.99 3.55 5.33
CA LEU A 62 -1.38 4.86 5.57
C LEU A 62 -1.97 5.88 4.60
N ASN A 63 -2.31 7.06 5.12
CA ASN A 63 -2.72 8.18 4.28
C ASN A 63 -1.53 9.12 4.09
N ASP A 64 -0.70 8.79 3.09
CA ASP A 64 0.53 9.51 2.77
C ASP A 64 0.20 10.82 2.06
N ARG A 65 0.13 11.90 2.85
CA ARG A 65 -0.19 13.24 2.35
C ARG A 65 0.73 14.32 2.91
N LEU A 66 1.07 15.26 2.04
CA LEU A 66 1.78 16.49 2.43
C LEU A 66 0.75 17.52 2.89
N LEU A 67 0.81 17.90 4.16
CA LEU A 67 0.04 19.03 4.68
C LEU A 67 0.88 20.30 4.49
N ILE A 68 0.57 21.07 3.45
CA ILE A 68 1.17 22.40 3.28
C ILE A 68 0.50 23.32 4.30
N ARG A 69 1.20 23.62 5.40
CA ARG A 69 0.78 24.69 6.31
C ARG A 69 1.12 26.03 5.64
N ARG A 70 0.08 26.84 5.42
CA ARG A 70 0.23 28.26 5.05
C ARG A 70 0.54 29.09 6.28
#